data_AF-A0A1C5J0A9-F1
#
_entry.id   AF-A0A1C5J0A9-F1
#
_cell.length_a   1.000
_cell.length_b   1.000
_cell.length_c   1.000
_cell.angle_alpha   90.00
_cell.angle_beta   90.00
_cell.angle_gamma   90.00
#
_symmetry.space_group_name_H-M   'P 1'
#
loop_
_entity.id
_entity.type
_entity.pdbx_description
1 polymer ?
#
loop_
_entity_poly.entity_id
_entity_poly.type
_entity_poly.pdbx_seq_one_letter_code
_entity_poly.pdbx_strand_id
1 'polypeptide(L)'
;MMALMGKQKHVGDATGDGADARLALARDPATPQMTLIDLASDASAEVRKAVATRADAPAQALRPLTRDHDRHVREAVARNPSTSVGNLLRLVRDADRWVRWAVAGNPACDESVRRVMAEAPDKELRGLLAETRELEPEVAARLVHDVSPEVRERLATHTHDPDVITALMADRTARVRKGLARNPRTTAAQRSDLARDPVVDVRAALVLAVGLDEADLRRLLDDRSVQVRTAMARSEMIPPHIRQELGRDPDEMVAGVARDFRPGSGNAPVVRAARAGHQSSGSGRGRPGSPRR
;
A
#
# COMPACT_ATOMS: atom_id res chain seq x y z
N MET A 1 -18.93 74.03 21.93
CA MET A 1 -18.18 73.35 23.01
C MET A 1 -18.81 71.98 23.20
N MET A 2 -18.22 70.94 22.60
CA MET A 2 -18.26 69.52 22.98
C MET A 2 -17.76 68.71 21.79
N ALA A 3 -16.51 68.26 21.93
CA ALA A 3 -15.78 67.44 20.99
C ALA A 3 -16.21 65.98 21.12
N LEU A 4 -16.28 65.25 20.00
CA LEU A 4 -16.18 63.80 19.97
C LEU A 4 -15.35 63.40 18.74
N MET A 5 -14.04 63.30 18.97
CA MET A 5 -13.05 62.67 18.10
C MET A 5 -13.05 61.15 18.33
N GLY A 6 -12.82 60.40 17.24
CA GLY A 6 -12.31 59.02 17.26
C GLY A 6 -13.41 57.94 17.26
N LYS A 7 -13.42 56.93 16.39
CA LYS A 7 -12.28 56.23 15.77
C LYS A 7 -12.61 55.76 14.36
N GLN A 8 -11.64 55.99 13.48
CA GLN A 8 -11.49 55.35 12.18
C GLN A 8 -11.12 53.86 12.32
N LYS A 9 -11.56 53.09 11.32
CA LYS A 9 -10.93 51.89 10.72
C LYS A 9 -10.61 50.71 11.65
N HIS A 10 -11.46 49.69 11.59
CA HIS A 10 -11.00 48.31 11.42
C HIS A 10 -11.60 47.72 10.14
N VAL A 11 -10.91 47.96 9.03
CA VAL A 11 -10.94 47.05 7.87
C VAL A 11 -9.98 45.94 8.27
N GLY A 12 -10.52 44.86 8.86
CA GLY A 12 -9.79 43.65 9.20
C GLY A 12 -10.19 42.54 8.23
N ASP A 13 -9.20 42.05 7.48
CA ASP A 13 -9.16 40.81 6.67
C ASP A 13 -10.46 40.00 6.49
N ALA A 14 -11.15 40.23 5.38
CA ALA A 14 -12.35 39.48 4.97
C ALA A 14 -12.05 38.18 4.18
N THR A 15 -10.80 37.70 4.15
CA THR A 15 -10.44 36.49 3.39
C THR A 15 -10.28 35.24 4.27
N GLY A 16 -10.00 35.38 5.57
CA GLY A 16 -9.83 34.26 6.50
C GLY A 16 -11.16 33.74 7.07
N ASP A 17 -11.96 34.63 7.65
CA ASP A 17 -13.20 34.27 8.36
C ASP A 17 -14.24 33.60 7.43
N GLY A 18 -14.35 34.09 6.19
CA GLY A 18 -15.22 33.48 5.19
C GLY A 18 -14.74 32.12 4.69
N ALA A 19 -13.42 31.91 4.60
CA ALA A 19 -12.86 30.63 4.15
C ALA A 19 -13.04 29.55 5.22
N ASP A 20 -12.86 29.91 6.49
CA ASP A 20 -13.06 29.01 7.63
C ASP A 20 -14.54 28.61 7.76
N ALA A 21 -15.47 29.55 7.58
CA ALA A 21 -16.90 29.25 7.57
C ALA A 21 -17.31 28.31 6.41
N ARG A 22 -16.78 28.52 5.19
CA ARG A 22 -17.04 27.64 4.04
C ARG A 22 -16.40 26.26 4.22
N LEU A 23 -15.24 26.19 4.86
CA LEU A 23 -14.60 24.93 5.21
C LEU A 23 -15.41 24.16 6.26
N ALA A 24 -15.94 24.84 7.27
CA ALA A 24 -16.84 24.24 8.24
C ALA A 24 -18.08 23.65 7.56
N LEU A 25 -18.68 24.41 6.63
CA LEU A 25 -19.83 23.96 5.83
C LEU A 25 -19.49 22.74 4.96
N ALA A 26 -18.32 22.72 4.31
CA ALA A 26 -17.89 21.55 3.54
C ALA A 26 -17.73 20.29 4.40
N ARG A 27 -17.36 20.43 5.67
CA ARG A 27 -17.15 19.31 6.61
C ARG A 27 -18.42 18.86 7.33
N ASP A 28 -19.44 19.71 7.39
CA ASP A 28 -20.68 19.40 8.12
C ASP A 28 -21.52 18.33 7.38
N PRO A 29 -21.78 17.15 7.97
CA PRO A 29 -22.63 16.12 7.38
C PRO A 29 -24.04 16.58 7.00
N ALA A 30 -24.57 17.61 7.67
CA ALA A 30 -25.91 18.14 7.40
C ALA A 30 -25.98 19.10 6.19
N THR A 31 -24.84 19.45 5.59
CA THR A 31 -24.79 20.38 4.46
C THR A 31 -25.56 19.84 3.25
N PRO A 32 -26.52 20.59 2.69
CA PRO A 32 -27.28 20.18 1.51
C PRO A 32 -26.38 19.90 0.30
N GLN A 33 -26.78 18.93 -0.52
CA GLN A 33 -26.01 18.53 -1.72
C GLN A 33 -25.74 19.70 -2.69
N MET A 34 -26.71 20.61 -2.86
CA MET A 34 -26.54 21.78 -3.74
C MET A 34 -25.41 22.68 -3.26
N THR A 35 -25.33 22.92 -1.95
CA THR A 35 -24.24 23.68 -1.34
C THR A 35 -22.89 23.00 -1.54
N LEU A 36 -22.82 21.66 -1.44
CA LEU A 36 -21.58 20.92 -1.73
C LEU A 36 -21.16 21.04 -3.21
N ILE A 37 -22.11 21.10 -4.14
CA ILE A 37 -21.84 21.32 -5.56
C ILE A 37 -21.23 22.72 -5.77
N ASP A 38 -21.78 23.75 -5.12
CA ASP A 38 -21.23 25.11 -5.19
C ASP A 38 -19.82 25.18 -4.58
N LEU A 39 -19.63 24.57 -3.39
CA LEU A 39 -18.34 24.52 -2.70
C LEU A 39 -17.27 23.73 -3.46
N ALA A 40 -17.64 22.84 -4.37
CA ALA A 40 -16.69 22.16 -5.26
C ALA A 40 -16.00 23.12 -6.25
N SER A 41 -16.51 24.34 -6.41
CA SER A 41 -15.89 25.40 -7.23
C SER A 41 -15.25 26.51 -6.38
N ASP A 42 -15.10 26.31 -5.06
CA ASP A 42 -14.55 27.31 -4.15
C ASP A 42 -13.11 27.70 -4.53
N ALA A 43 -12.72 28.96 -4.30
CA ALA A 43 -11.36 29.42 -4.56
C ALA A 43 -10.31 28.68 -3.70
N SER A 44 -10.68 28.28 -2.48
CA SER A 44 -9.80 27.57 -1.55
C SER A 44 -9.70 26.08 -1.88
N ALA A 45 -8.47 25.61 -2.13
CA ALA A 45 -8.20 24.18 -2.35
C ALA A 45 -8.58 23.32 -1.12
N GLU A 46 -8.46 23.87 0.09
CA GLU A 46 -8.85 23.15 1.32
C GLU A 46 -10.37 22.92 1.41
N VAL A 47 -11.18 23.89 0.94
CA VAL A 47 -12.64 23.73 0.87
C VAL A 47 -13.01 22.68 -0.18
N ARG A 48 -12.44 22.78 -1.40
CA ARG A 48 -12.68 21.79 -2.47
C ARG A 48 -12.24 20.38 -2.07
N LYS A 49 -11.09 20.26 -1.41
CA LYS A 49 -10.60 18.99 -0.84
C LYS A 49 -11.54 18.46 0.22
N ALA A 50 -12.06 19.31 1.12
CA ALA A 50 -13.01 18.89 2.13
C ALA A 50 -14.27 18.28 1.48
N VAL A 51 -14.83 18.92 0.44
CA VAL A 51 -15.93 18.35 -0.36
C VAL A 51 -15.52 17.00 -0.96
N ALA A 52 -14.36 16.92 -1.61
CA ALA A 52 -13.86 15.69 -2.23
C ALA A 52 -13.64 14.53 -1.25
N THR A 53 -13.35 14.81 0.02
CA THR A 53 -13.14 13.76 1.04
C THR A 53 -14.43 13.18 1.62
N ARG A 54 -15.59 13.76 1.35
CA ARG A 54 -16.85 13.30 1.94
C ARG A 54 -17.36 12.03 1.27
N ALA A 55 -17.65 11.00 2.07
CA ALA A 55 -18.20 9.74 1.56
C ALA A 55 -19.59 9.92 0.92
N ASP A 56 -20.35 10.95 1.28
CA ASP A 56 -21.68 11.26 0.72
C ASP A 56 -21.64 12.38 -0.35
N ALA A 57 -20.44 12.75 -0.84
CA ALA A 57 -20.29 13.77 -1.87
C ALA A 57 -21.07 13.37 -3.14
N PRO A 58 -21.95 14.25 -3.66
CA PRO A 58 -22.69 13.95 -4.87
C PRO A 58 -21.74 13.87 -6.08
N ALA A 59 -22.03 12.95 -7.01
CA ALA A 59 -21.20 12.76 -8.21
C ALA A 59 -21.01 14.04 -9.04
N GLN A 60 -22.01 14.94 -9.01
CA GLN A 60 -21.95 16.26 -9.66
C GLN A 60 -20.88 17.17 -9.05
N ALA A 61 -20.64 17.10 -7.73
CA ALA A 61 -19.56 17.83 -7.07
C ALA A 61 -18.19 17.20 -7.34
N LEU A 62 -18.09 15.87 -7.37
CA LEU A 62 -16.81 15.17 -7.59
C LEU A 62 -16.29 15.26 -9.03
N ARG A 63 -17.18 15.30 -10.03
CA ARG A 63 -16.81 15.30 -11.46
C ARG A 63 -15.86 16.46 -11.86
N PRO A 64 -16.13 17.75 -11.56
CA PRO A 64 -15.21 18.83 -11.91
C PRO A 64 -13.87 18.70 -11.18
N LEU A 65 -13.89 18.24 -9.92
CA LEU A 65 -12.70 18.06 -9.09
C LEU A 65 -11.71 17.00 -9.62
N THR A 66 -12.15 16.12 -10.54
CA THR A 66 -11.22 15.21 -11.26
C THR A 66 -10.18 15.93 -12.11
N ARG A 67 -10.40 17.22 -12.41
CA ARG A 67 -9.49 18.08 -13.19
C ARG A 67 -8.98 19.27 -12.38
N ASP A 68 -9.10 19.20 -11.06
CA ASP A 68 -8.65 20.28 -10.18
C ASP A 68 -7.16 20.59 -10.42
N HIS A 69 -6.77 21.86 -10.33
CA HIS A 69 -5.38 22.25 -10.46
C HIS A 69 -4.53 21.73 -9.28
N ASP A 70 -5.14 21.60 -8.10
CA ASP A 70 -4.48 21.07 -6.92
C ASP A 70 -4.48 19.52 -6.93
N ARG A 71 -3.28 18.93 -6.88
CA ARG A 71 -3.13 17.47 -6.88
C ARG A 71 -3.79 16.79 -5.68
N HIS A 72 -3.83 17.43 -4.51
CA HIS A 72 -4.40 16.85 -3.29
C HIS A 72 -5.92 16.76 -3.38
N VAL A 73 -6.55 17.69 -4.10
CA VAL A 73 -7.99 17.63 -4.39
C VAL A 73 -8.28 16.45 -5.32
N ARG A 74 -7.51 16.30 -6.43
CA ARG A 74 -7.66 15.16 -7.34
C ARG A 74 -7.41 13.81 -6.64
N GLU A 75 -6.40 13.76 -5.79
CA GLU A 75 -6.08 12.59 -4.95
C GLU A 75 -7.22 12.26 -3.97
N ALA A 76 -7.85 13.27 -3.37
CA ALA A 76 -9.02 13.08 -2.51
C ALA A 76 -10.21 12.51 -3.28
N VAL A 77 -10.49 13.01 -4.50
CA VAL A 77 -11.51 12.42 -5.38
C VAL A 77 -11.16 10.96 -5.70
N ALA A 78 -9.91 10.68 -6.06
CA ALA A 78 -9.48 9.31 -6.37
C ALA A 78 -9.65 8.34 -5.19
N ARG A 79 -9.54 8.79 -3.93
CA ARG A 79 -9.77 7.93 -2.74
C ARG A 79 -11.23 7.82 -2.32
N ASN A 80 -12.10 8.71 -2.80
CA ASN A 80 -13.48 8.77 -2.33
C ASN A 80 -14.28 7.53 -2.80
N PRO A 81 -14.90 6.76 -1.90
CA PRO A 81 -15.70 5.58 -2.27
C PRO A 81 -16.90 5.87 -3.18
N SER A 82 -17.40 7.11 -3.17
CA SER A 82 -18.51 7.58 -4.02
C SER A 82 -18.06 8.09 -5.40
N THR A 83 -16.76 8.04 -5.69
CA THR A 83 -16.25 8.38 -7.03
C THR A 83 -16.67 7.33 -8.04
N SER A 84 -17.38 7.79 -9.07
CA SER A 84 -17.85 6.90 -10.14
C SER A 84 -16.70 6.31 -10.96
N VAL A 85 -16.94 5.12 -11.54
CA VAL A 85 -16.02 4.45 -12.48
C VAL A 85 -15.57 5.40 -13.60
N GLY A 86 -16.50 6.18 -14.18
CA GLY A 86 -16.16 7.14 -15.23
C GLY A 86 -15.21 8.27 -14.79
N ASN A 87 -15.23 8.64 -13.50
CA ASN A 87 -14.26 9.57 -12.92
C ASN A 87 -12.92 8.88 -12.63
N LEU A 88 -12.94 7.62 -12.14
CA LEU A 88 -11.72 6.83 -11.95
C LEU A 88 -10.98 6.57 -13.26
N LEU A 89 -11.69 6.25 -14.35
CA LEU A 89 -11.12 6.09 -15.70
C LEU A 89 -10.46 7.36 -16.24
N ARG A 90 -10.82 8.53 -15.72
CA ARG A 90 -10.09 9.78 -16.01
C ARG A 90 -8.84 9.88 -15.16
N LEU A 91 -8.97 9.65 -13.85
CA LEU A 91 -7.89 9.80 -12.87
C LEU A 91 -6.79 8.73 -13.01
N VAL A 92 -7.10 7.59 -13.62
CA VAL A 92 -6.10 6.55 -13.93
C VAL A 92 -5.00 7.07 -14.87
N ARG A 93 -5.31 8.10 -15.67
CA ARG A 93 -4.39 8.77 -16.60
C ARG A 93 -3.86 10.10 -16.03
N ASP A 94 -4.06 10.36 -14.73
CA ASP A 94 -3.55 11.59 -14.10
C ASP A 94 -2.03 11.67 -14.24
N ALA A 95 -1.49 12.89 -14.35
CA ALA A 95 -0.05 13.10 -14.43
C ALA A 95 0.67 12.73 -13.13
N ASP A 96 0.00 12.88 -11.98
CA ASP A 96 0.59 12.61 -10.66
C ASP A 96 0.43 11.15 -10.24
N ARG A 97 1.55 10.53 -9.85
CA ARG A 97 1.59 9.12 -9.43
C ARG A 97 0.76 8.81 -8.19
N TRP A 98 0.61 9.75 -7.26
CA TRP A 98 -0.17 9.56 -6.03
C TRP A 98 -1.66 9.53 -6.30
N VAL A 99 -2.13 10.29 -7.31
CA VAL A 99 -3.51 10.23 -7.78
C VAL A 99 -3.78 8.87 -8.42
N ARG A 100 -2.88 8.41 -9.31
CA ARG A 100 -3.00 7.07 -9.92
C ARG A 100 -3.00 5.96 -8.87
N TRP A 101 -2.18 6.08 -7.83
CA TRP A 101 -2.17 5.13 -6.70
C TRP A 101 -3.47 5.13 -5.91
N ALA A 102 -4.05 6.31 -5.66
CA ALA A 102 -5.35 6.43 -5.01
C ALA A 102 -6.48 5.75 -5.81
N VAL A 103 -6.44 5.79 -7.15
CA VAL A 103 -7.39 5.06 -8.01
C VAL A 103 -7.29 3.55 -7.77
N ALA A 104 -6.07 3.00 -7.73
CA ALA A 104 -5.84 1.56 -7.52
C ALA A 104 -6.45 1.04 -6.20
N GLY A 105 -6.41 1.86 -5.15
CA GLY A 105 -6.95 1.53 -3.83
C GLY A 105 -8.43 1.89 -3.63
N ASN A 106 -9.12 2.42 -4.64
CA ASN A 106 -10.52 2.83 -4.51
C ASN A 106 -11.46 1.60 -4.53
N PRO A 107 -12.46 1.49 -3.62
CA PRO A 107 -13.43 0.39 -3.64
C PRO A 107 -14.25 0.26 -4.94
N ALA A 108 -14.46 1.36 -5.66
CA ALA A 108 -15.12 1.40 -6.95
C ALA A 108 -14.16 1.18 -8.14
N CYS A 109 -12.88 0.88 -7.89
CA CYS A 109 -11.96 0.40 -8.91
C CYS A 109 -12.42 -0.99 -9.34
N ASP A 110 -13.18 -1.04 -10.43
CA ASP A 110 -13.72 -2.28 -10.98
C ASP A 110 -12.79 -2.88 -12.04
N GLU A 111 -13.25 -3.97 -12.64
CA GLU A 111 -12.53 -4.65 -13.70
C GLU A 111 -12.21 -3.72 -14.88
N SER A 112 -13.13 -2.82 -15.26
CA SER A 112 -12.93 -1.91 -16.37
C SER A 112 -11.78 -0.93 -16.12
N VAL A 113 -11.65 -0.43 -14.90
CA VAL A 113 -10.53 0.43 -14.47
C VAL A 113 -9.24 -0.37 -14.44
N ARG A 114 -9.26 -1.59 -13.85
CA ARG A 114 -8.08 -2.47 -13.78
C ARG A 114 -7.54 -2.84 -15.15
N ARG A 115 -8.40 -3.13 -16.13
CA ARG A 115 -7.96 -3.40 -17.53
C ARG A 115 -7.20 -2.20 -18.11
N VAL A 116 -7.70 -0.98 -17.93
CA VAL A 116 -7.01 0.23 -18.40
C VAL A 116 -5.69 0.45 -17.67
N MET A 117 -5.64 0.16 -16.37
CA MET A 117 -4.38 0.19 -15.60
C MET A 117 -3.35 -0.81 -16.14
N ALA A 118 -3.77 -2.01 -16.53
CA ALA A 118 -2.91 -3.08 -17.02
C ALA A 118 -2.31 -2.79 -18.41
N GLU A 119 -2.99 -1.96 -19.20
CA GLU A 119 -2.53 -1.51 -20.52
C GLU A 119 -1.73 -0.20 -20.47
N ALA A 120 -1.66 0.44 -19.31
CA ALA A 120 -0.98 1.71 -19.18
C ALA A 120 0.53 1.57 -19.48
N PRO A 121 1.16 2.54 -20.16
CA PRO A 121 2.61 2.53 -20.37
C PRO A 121 3.39 2.67 -19.06
N ASP A 122 2.78 3.27 -18.04
CA ASP A 122 3.36 3.44 -16.71
C ASP A 122 3.50 2.09 -15.98
N LYS A 123 4.74 1.65 -15.79
CA LYS A 123 5.05 0.42 -15.06
C LYS A 123 4.64 0.48 -13.58
N GLU A 124 4.61 1.66 -12.97
CA GLU A 124 4.20 1.77 -11.56
C GLU A 124 2.72 1.46 -11.43
N LEU A 125 1.90 1.93 -12.37
CA LEU A 125 0.47 1.66 -12.38
C LEU A 125 0.16 0.17 -12.57
N ARG A 126 0.88 -0.51 -13.48
CA ARG A 126 0.79 -1.97 -13.63
C ARG A 126 1.32 -2.72 -12.41
N GLY A 127 2.38 -2.20 -11.78
CA GLY A 127 2.94 -2.74 -10.54
C GLY A 127 1.96 -2.67 -9.36
N LEU A 128 1.13 -1.63 -9.29
CA LEU A 128 0.09 -1.52 -8.27
C LEU A 128 -1.01 -2.57 -8.45
N LEU A 129 -1.41 -2.87 -9.69
CA LEU A 129 -2.32 -4.00 -9.94
C LEU A 129 -1.70 -5.31 -9.47
N ALA A 130 -0.41 -5.51 -9.73
CA ALA A 130 0.31 -6.71 -9.36
C ALA A 130 0.40 -6.94 -7.84
N GLU A 131 0.18 -5.92 -7.01
CA GLU A 131 0.07 -6.04 -5.56
C GLU A 131 -1.33 -6.47 -5.09
N THR A 132 -2.31 -6.50 -5.99
CA THR A 132 -3.67 -6.99 -5.71
C THR A 132 -3.66 -8.51 -5.62
N ARG A 133 -4.26 -9.04 -4.55
CA ARG A 133 -4.26 -10.49 -4.26
C ARG A 133 -5.07 -11.30 -5.27
N GLU A 134 -6.21 -10.75 -5.65
CA GLU A 134 -7.18 -11.36 -6.56
C GLU A 134 -7.31 -10.44 -7.77
N LEU A 135 -6.85 -10.95 -8.91
CA LEU A 135 -6.95 -10.28 -10.20
C LEU A 135 -7.82 -11.12 -11.12
N GLU A 136 -8.48 -10.46 -12.05
CA GLU A 136 -9.18 -11.16 -13.13
C GLU A 136 -8.18 -11.96 -13.97
N PRO A 137 -8.54 -13.17 -14.45
CA PRO A 137 -7.62 -14.03 -15.17
C PRO A 137 -6.94 -13.36 -16.37
N GLU A 138 -7.67 -12.52 -17.11
CA GLU A 138 -7.14 -11.79 -18.27
C GLU A 138 -6.08 -10.75 -17.87
N VAL A 139 -6.28 -10.06 -16.75
CA VAL A 139 -5.32 -9.09 -16.21
C VAL A 139 -4.11 -9.82 -15.66
N ALA A 140 -4.31 -10.89 -14.90
CA ALA A 140 -3.24 -11.72 -14.36
C ALA A 140 -2.36 -12.31 -15.47
N ALA A 141 -2.97 -12.91 -16.51
CA ALA A 141 -2.25 -13.47 -17.66
C ALA A 141 -1.40 -12.42 -18.38
N ARG A 142 -1.90 -11.18 -18.49
CA ARG A 142 -1.13 -10.07 -19.04
C ARG A 142 0.07 -9.70 -18.18
N LEU A 143 -0.13 -9.58 -16.86
CA LEU A 143 0.94 -9.20 -15.94
C LEU A 143 1.99 -10.31 -15.77
N VAL A 144 1.64 -11.58 -15.94
CA VAL A 144 2.60 -12.71 -16.03
C VAL A 144 3.61 -12.49 -17.17
N HIS A 145 3.20 -11.83 -18.24
CA HIS A 145 4.04 -11.53 -19.40
C HIS A 145 4.47 -10.05 -19.46
N ASP A 146 4.36 -9.30 -18.36
CA ASP A 146 4.74 -7.88 -18.34
C ASP A 146 6.21 -7.70 -18.77
N VAL A 147 6.47 -6.67 -19.55
CA VAL A 147 7.82 -6.32 -20.01
C VAL A 147 8.75 -5.97 -18.85
N SER A 148 8.22 -5.45 -17.74
CA SER A 148 8.96 -5.05 -16.55
C SER A 148 9.12 -6.22 -15.59
N PRO A 149 10.36 -6.68 -15.28
CA PRO A 149 10.57 -7.70 -14.27
C PRO A 149 10.13 -7.26 -12.86
N GLU A 150 10.09 -5.95 -12.60
CA GLU A 150 9.60 -5.40 -11.33
C GLU A 150 8.10 -5.63 -11.16
N VAL A 151 7.31 -5.48 -12.22
CA VAL A 151 5.86 -5.75 -12.18
C VAL A 151 5.62 -7.24 -11.93
N ARG A 152 6.36 -8.11 -12.63
CA ARG A 152 6.27 -9.56 -12.46
C ARG A 152 6.73 -10.04 -11.07
N GLU A 153 7.75 -9.42 -10.49
CA GLU A 153 8.16 -9.68 -9.09
C GLU A 153 7.07 -9.29 -8.11
N ARG A 154 6.45 -8.11 -8.27
CA ARG A 154 5.34 -7.68 -7.40
C ARG A 154 4.17 -8.67 -7.51
N LEU A 155 3.84 -9.13 -8.72
CA LEU A 155 2.83 -10.16 -8.95
C LEU A 155 3.18 -11.46 -8.24
N ALA A 156 4.40 -11.97 -8.46
CA ALA A 156 4.92 -13.16 -7.82
C ALA A 156 4.83 -13.11 -6.29
N THR A 157 5.09 -11.94 -5.70
CA THR A 157 5.11 -11.77 -4.23
C THR A 157 3.71 -11.79 -3.61
N HIS A 158 2.69 -11.28 -4.31
CA HIS A 158 1.37 -11.01 -3.72
C HIS A 158 0.23 -11.89 -4.23
N THR A 159 0.38 -12.50 -5.42
CA THR A 159 -0.68 -13.30 -6.04
C THR A 159 -1.09 -14.49 -5.17
N HIS A 160 -2.39 -14.75 -5.15
CA HIS A 160 -2.98 -15.94 -4.53
C HIS A 160 -3.36 -17.01 -5.57
N ASP A 161 -3.23 -16.69 -6.85
CA ASP A 161 -3.59 -17.55 -7.95
C ASP A 161 -2.49 -18.63 -8.17
N PRO A 162 -2.82 -19.93 -8.01
CA PRO A 162 -1.86 -21.02 -8.17
C PRO A 162 -1.32 -21.16 -9.60
N ASP A 163 -2.10 -20.79 -10.63
CA ASP A 163 -1.67 -20.88 -12.02
C ASP A 163 -0.65 -19.78 -12.33
N VAL A 164 -0.87 -18.58 -11.79
CA VAL A 164 0.10 -17.47 -11.87
C VAL A 164 1.41 -17.83 -11.15
N ILE A 165 1.33 -18.40 -9.93
CA ILE A 165 2.51 -18.87 -9.20
C ILE A 165 3.28 -19.88 -10.05
N THR A 166 2.56 -20.88 -10.60
CA THR A 166 3.15 -21.95 -11.42
C THR A 166 3.82 -21.39 -12.67
N ALA A 167 3.18 -20.45 -13.38
CA ALA A 167 3.76 -19.81 -14.55
C ALA A 167 5.06 -19.04 -14.23
N LEU A 168 5.08 -18.30 -13.12
CA LEU A 168 6.22 -17.46 -12.73
C LEU A 168 7.41 -18.26 -12.16
N MET A 169 7.22 -19.53 -11.78
CA MET A 169 8.32 -20.41 -11.34
C MET A 169 9.38 -20.57 -12.44
N ALA A 170 8.96 -20.54 -13.71
CA ALA A 170 9.83 -20.63 -14.87
C ALA A 170 10.35 -19.26 -15.36
N ASP A 171 10.07 -18.15 -14.66
CA ASP A 171 10.52 -16.82 -15.11
C ASP A 171 12.05 -16.77 -15.20
N ARG A 172 12.56 -16.36 -16.35
CA ARG A 172 14.01 -16.22 -16.60
C ARG A 172 14.71 -15.26 -15.62
N THR A 173 13.97 -14.32 -15.05
CA THR A 173 14.49 -13.29 -14.17
C THR A 173 14.49 -13.79 -12.73
N ALA A 174 15.68 -13.96 -12.16
CA ALA A 174 15.83 -14.42 -10.78
C ALA A 174 15.11 -13.52 -9.76
N ARG A 175 14.99 -12.22 -10.04
CA ARG A 175 14.23 -11.28 -9.21
C ARG A 175 12.76 -11.65 -9.09
N VAL A 176 12.15 -12.21 -10.14
CA VAL A 176 10.75 -12.66 -10.11
C VAL A 176 10.61 -13.93 -9.27
N ARG A 177 11.50 -14.91 -9.46
CA ARG A 177 11.54 -16.15 -8.65
C ARG A 177 11.85 -15.86 -7.17
N LYS A 178 12.65 -14.84 -6.88
CA LYS A 178 12.87 -14.30 -5.53
C LYS A 178 11.57 -13.73 -4.93
N GLY A 179 10.70 -13.13 -5.74
CA GLY A 179 9.35 -12.76 -5.34
C GLY A 179 8.51 -13.97 -4.90
N LEU A 180 8.55 -15.07 -5.68
CA LEU A 180 7.87 -16.32 -5.32
C LEU A 180 8.41 -16.95 -4.04
N ALA A 181 9.72 -16.88 -3.82
CA ALA A 181 10.34 -17.33 -2.58
C ALA A 181 9.81 -16.61 -1.32
N ARG A 182 9.25 -15.41 -1.49
CA ARG A 182 8.60 -14.64 -0.42
C ARG A 182 7.09 -14.87 -0.34
N ASN A 183 6.51 -15.56 -1.30
CA ASN A 183 5.07 -15.76 -1.36
C ASN A 183 4.66 -16.94 -0.47
N PRO A 184 3.83 -16.71 0.57
CA PRO A 184 3.41 -17.76 1.50
C PRO A 184 2.47 -18.80 0.87
N ARG A 185 1.94 -18.53 -0.33
CA ARG A 185 1.05 -19.43 -1.08
C ARG A 185 1.79 -20.47 -1.92
N THR A 186 3.13 -20.41 -1.98
CA THR A 186 3.93 -21.46 -2.61
C THR A 186 3.72 -22.80 -1.91
N THR A 187 3.59 -23.88 -2.70
CA THR A 187 3.47 -25.25 -2.19
C THR A 187 4.83 -25.79 -1.75
N ALA A 188 4.84 -26.89 -0.98
CA ALA A 188 6.09 -27.54 -0.58
C ALA A 188 6.96 -27.95 -1.78
N ALA A 189 6.35 -28.48 -2.85
CA ALA A 189 7.07 -28.83 -4.08
C ALA A 189 7.74 -27.59 -4.73
N GLN A 190 6.99 -26.49 -4.84
CA GLN A 190 7.52 -25.23 -5.39
C GLN A 190 8.64 -24.64 -4.51
N ARG A 191 8.51 -24.71 -3.18
CA ARG A 191 9.59 -24.31 -2.26
C ARG A 191 10.83 -25.18 -2.43
N SER A 192 10.66 -26.48 -2.63
CA SER A 192 11.75 -27.40 -2.89
C SER A 192 12.49 -27.07 -4.18
N ASP A 193 11.76 -26.67 -5.23
CA ASP A 193 12.35 -26.18 -6.48
C ASP A 193 13.11 -24.86 -6.28
N LEU A 194 12.53 -23.91 -5.53
CA LEU A 194 13.20 -22.65 -5.19
C LEU A 194 14.44 -22.86 -4.31
N ALA A 195 14.45 -23.88 -3.46
CA ALA A 195 15.62 -24.27 -2.67
C ALA A 195 16.75 -24.85 -3.55
N ARG A 196 16.46 -25.25 -4.79
CA ARG A 196 17.44 -25.67 -5.81
C ARG A 196 17.72 -24.58 -6.84
N ASP A 197 17.15 -23.39 -6.70
CA ASP A 197 17.33 -22.31 -7.66
C ASP A 197 18.83 -22.01 -7.85
N PRO A 198 19.33 -21.83 -9.08
CA PRO A 198 20.74 -21.56 -9.31
C PRO A 198 21.20 -20.25 -8.64
N VAL A 199 20.29 -19.31 -8.38
CA VAL A 199 20.61 -17.99 -7.84
C VAL A 199 20.52 -17.97 -6.32
N VAL A 200 21.66 -17.62 -5.69
CA VAL A 200 21.85 -17.50 -4.25
C VAL A 200 20.76 -16.65 -3.58
N ASP A 201 20.44 -15.51 -4.19
CA ASP A 201 19.45 -14.56 -3.68
C ASP A 201 18.02 -15.12 -3.58
N VAL A 202 17.67 -16.09 -4.45
CA VAL A 202 16.36 -16.75 -4.41
C VAL A 202 16.33 -17.72 -3.22
N ARG A 203 17.36 -18.57 -3.09
CA ARG A 203 17.49 -19.52 -1.98
C ARG A 203 17.55 -18.82 -0.62
N ALA A 204 18.32 -17.75 -0.51
CA ALA A 204 18.41 -16.94 0.71
C ALA A 204 17.08 -16.25 1.06
N ALA A 205 16.34 -15.75 0.05
CA ALA A 205 15.03 -15.14 0.29
C ALA A 205 14.00 -16.17 0.80
N LEU A 206 14.04 -17.40 0.25
CA LEU A 206 13.16 -18.49 0.65
C LEU A 206 13.28 -18.81 2.14
N VAL A 207 14.53 -18.99 2.60
CA VAL A 207 14.88 -19.28 4.01
C VAL A 207 14.38 -18.22 4.99
N LEU A 208 14.32 -16.96 4.55
CA LEU A 208 13.92 -15.83 5.38
C LEU A 208 12.42 -15.56 5.38
N ALA A 209 11.66 -16.13 4.44
CA ALA A 209 10.26 -15.77 4.24
C ALA A 209 9.24 -16.88 4.53
N VAL A 210 9.59 -18.15 4.34
CA VAL A 210 8.66 -19.28 4.53
C VAL A 210 9.28 -20.42 5.32
N GLY A 211 8.44 -21.17 6.04
CA GLY A 211 8.84 -22.43 6.66
C GLY A 211 9.15 -23.48 5.59
N LEU A 212 10.27 -24.17 5.76
CA LEU A 212 10.75 -25.23 4.88
C LEU A 212 10.67 -26.59 5.58
N ASP A 213 10.56 -27.65 4.79
CA ASP A 213 10.62 -29.00 5.31
C ASP A 213 12.05 -29.41 5.66
N GLU A 214 12.18 -30.50 6.43
CA GLU A 214 13.47 -31.00 6.89
C GLU A 214 14.41 -31.35 5.72
N ALA A 215 13.88 -31.83 4.59
CA ALA A 215 14.69 -32.25 3.45
C ALA A 215 15.32 -31.05 2.72
N ASP A 216 14.56 -29.96 2.55
CA ASP A 216 15.04 -28.72 1.98
C ASP A 216 16.00 -28.00 2.92
N LEU A 217 15.74 -28.00 4.23
CA LEU A 217 16.65 -27.44 5.23
C LEU A 217 18.01 -28.13 5.21
N ARG A 218 18.04 -29.47 5.21
CA ARG A 218 19.29 -30.23 5.12
C ARG A 218 20.06 -29.95 3.83
N ARG A 219 19.36 -29.79 2.71
CA ARG A 219 20.01 -29.39 1.45
C ARG A 219 20.67 -28.01 1.57
N LEU A 220 20.00 -27.06 2.21
CA LEU A 220 20.50 -25.69 2.34
C LEU A 220 21.60 -25.56 3.41
N LEU A 221 21.66 -26.48 4.39
CA LEU A 221 22.82 -26.62 5.28
C LEU A 221 24.11 -26.89 4.49
N ASP A 222 24.02 -27.72 3.45
CA ASP A 222 25.15 -28.04 2.57
C ASP A 222 25.28 -27.07 1.39
N ASP A 223 24.56 -25.94 1.41
CA ASP A 223 24.60 -24.96 0.31
C ASP A 223 26.02 -24.42 0.13
N ARG A 224 26.51 -24.40 -1.10
CA ARG A 224 27.86 -23.91 -1.42
C ARG A 224 28.05 -22.43 -1.06
N SER A 225 26.97 -21.66 -1.00
CA SER A 225 27.00 -20.25 -0.69
C SER A 225 26.93 -20.01 0.81
N VAL A 226 27.98 -19.38 1.35
CA VAL A 226 28.03 -18.86 2.72
C VAL A 226 26.86 -17.90 3.00
N GLN A 227 26.39 -17.15 2.01
CA GLN A 227 25.25 -16.23 2.14
C GLN A 227 23.95 -16.97 2.48
N VAL A 228 23.70 -18.14 1.87
CA VAL A 228 22.49 -18.94 2.16
C VAL A 228 22.57 -19.50 3.58
N ARG A 229 23.71 -20.10 3.94
CA ARG A 229 23.91 -20.68 5.29
C ARG A 229 23.86 -19.61 6.38
N THR A 230 24.38 -18.41 6.11
CA THR A 230 24.24 -17.23 6.99
C THR A 230 22.78 -16.79 7.12
N ALA A 231 22.01 -16.80 6.02
CA ALA A 231 20.58 -16.49 6.06
C ALA A 231 19.82 -17.49 6.92
N MET A 232 20.15 -18.78 6.86
CA MET A 232 19.60 -19.80 7.75
C MET A 232 19.96 -19.49 9.21
N ALA A 233 21.22 -19.21 9.51
CA ALA A 233 21.67 -18.89 10.86
C ALA A 233 20.96 -17.66 11.47
N ARG A 234 20.44 -16.74 10.64
CA ARG A 234 19.67 -15.55 11.07
C ARG A 234 18.15 -15.74 11.10
N SER A 235 17.62 -16.70 10.35
CA SER A 235 16.18 -16.88 10.21
C SER A 235 15.55 -17.44 11.48
N GLU A 236 14.48 -16.82 11.98
CA GLU A 236 13.75 -17.30 13.17
C GLU A 236 12.94 -18.58 12.89
N MET A 237 12.70 -18.90 11.61
CA MET A 237 11.95 -20.09 11.19
C MET A 237 12.78 -21.38 11.23
N ILE A 238 14.09 -21.28 11.41
CA ILE A 238 15.00 -22.43 11.42
C ILE A 238 14.90 -23.16 12.76
N PRO A 239 14.57 -24.47 12.75
CA PRO A 239 14.47 -25.28 13.96
C PRO A 239 15.78 -25.31 14.78
N PRO A 240 15.71 -25.48 16.11
CA PRO A 240 16.90 -25.47 16.97
C PRO A 240 17.96 -26.51 16.61
N HIS A 241 17.57 -27.71 16.16
CA HIS A 241 18.53 -28.76 15.79
C HIS A 241 19.34 -28.39 14.54
N ILE A 242 18.66 -27.89 13.49
CA ILE A 242 19.31 -27.36 12.28
C ILE A 242 20.26 -26.20 12.64
N ARG A 243 19.85 -25.32 13.57
CA ARG A 243 20.72 -24.23 14.03
C ARG A 243 21.94 -24.72 14.79
N GLN A 244 21.81 -25.78 15.58
CA GLN A 244 22.94 -26.40 16.27
C GLN A 244 23.97 -26.99 15.30
N GLU A 245 23.50 -27.54 14.17
CA GLU A 245 24.37 -28.00 13.09
C GLU A 245 25.09 -26.83 12.40
N LEU A 246 24.39 -25.73 12.10
CA LEU A 246 25.01 -24.48 11.61
C LEU A 246 26.07 -23.93 12.58
N GLY A 247 25.94 -24.16 13.89
CA GLY A 247 26.94 -23.79 14.88
C GLY A 247 28.29 -24.52 14.72
N ARG A 248 28.35 -25.53 13.85
CA ARG A 248 29.55 -26.29 13.47
C ARG A 248 29.92 -26.09 11.99
N ASP A 249 29.35 -25.08 11.32
CA ASP A 249 29.68 -24.76 9.94
C ASP A 249 31.19 -24.53 9.78
N PRO A 250 31.82 -25.00 8.70
CA PRO A 250 33.23 -24.74 8.44
C PRO A 250 33.55 -23.24 8.29
N ASP A 251 32.56 -22.42 7.95
CA ASP A 251 32.69 -20.96 7.92
C ASP A 251 32.35 -20.36 9.30
N GLU A 252 33.36 -19.76 9.94
CA GLU A 252 33.23 -19.20 11.29
C GLU A 252 32.20 -18.07 11.37
N MET A 253 31.92 -17.34 10.28
CA MET A 253 30.89 -16.32 10.26
C MET A 253 29.51 -16.97 10.43
N VAL A 254 29.25 -18.06 9.72
CA VAL A 254 28.00 -18.81 9.83
C VAL A 254 27.87 -19.42 11.22
N ALA A 255 28.93 -20.10 11.68
CA ALA A 255 28.95 -20.77 12.97
C ALA A 255 28.80 -19.79 14.15
N GLY A 256 29.44 -18.62 14.08
CA GLY A 256 29.29 -17.56 15.08
C GLY A 256 27.85 -17.03 15.13
N VAL A 257 27.26 -16.67 13.99
CA VAL A 257 25.88 -16.17 13.92
C VAL A 257 24.88 -17.19 14.45
N ALA A 258 25.08 -18.49 14.17
CA ALA A 258 24.20 -19.54 14.66
C ALA A 258 24.27 -19.72 16.19
N ARG A 259 25.48 -19.67 16.78
CA ARG A 259 25.70 -19.77 18.24
C ARG A 259 25.19 -18.55 19.00
N ASP A 260 25.33 -17.37 18.40
CA ASP A 260 24.95 -16.10 19.00
C ASP A 260 23.47 -15.76 18.80
N PHE A 261 22.75 -16.55 18.00
CA PHE A 261 21.33 -16.32 17.76
C PHE A 261 20.53 -16.30 19.08
N ARG A 262 19.72 -15.26 19.24
CA ARG A 262 18.77 -15.10 20.36
C ARG A 262 17.37 -14.84 19.78
N PRO A 263 16.38 -15.70 20.06
CA PRO A 263 15.01 -15.49 19.58
C PRO A 263 14.47 -14.13 20.02
N GLY A 264 13.83 -13.38 19.13
CA GLY A 264 13.15 -12.11 19.47
C GLY A 264 14.06 -10.89 19.67
N SER A 265 15.35 -10.97 19.30
CA SER A 265 16.30 -9.85 19.35
C SER A 265 16.45 -9.07 18.03
N GLY A 266 15.80 -9.52 16.95
CA GLY A 266 15.87 -8.90 15.63
C GLY A 266 14.56 -8.24 15.21
N ASN A 267 14.65 -7.00 14.74
CA ASN A 267 13.60 -6.27 14.02
C ASN A 267 12.93 -7.17 12.98
N ALA A 268 11.78 -7.76 13.33
CA ALA A 268 10.86 -8.20 12.30
C ALA A 268 10.51 -6.95 11.48
N PRO A 269 10.66 -6.98 10.13
CA PRO A 269 9.89 -6.06 9.33
C PRO A 269 8.46 -6.54 9.54
N VAL A 270 7.78 -5.95 10.53
CA VAL A 270 6.33 -6.00 10.56
C VAL A 270 5.97 -5.32 9.25
N VAL A 271 5.67 -6.12 8.22
CA VAL A 271 4.81 -5.71 7.13
C VAL A 271 3.49 -5.41 7.83
N ARG A 272 3.42 -4.25 8.46
CA ARG A 272 2.17 -3.63 8.84
C ARG A 272 1.53 -3.40 7.49
N ALA A 273 0.56 -4.23 7.15
CA ALA A 273 -0.49 -3.83 6.23
C ALA A 273 -0.81 -2.38 6.58
N ALA A 274 -0.72 -1.49 5.59
CA ALA A 274 -0.94 -0.07 5.78
C ALA A 274 -2.21 0.08 6.61
N ARG A 275 -2.05 0.44 7.90
CA ARG A 275 -3.19 0.79 8.72
C ARG A 275 -3.75 2.03 8.06
N ALA A 276 -4.90 1.89 7.41
CA ALA A 276 -5.74 3.01 7.06
C ALA A 276 -5.99 3.76 8.38
N GLY A 277 -5.22 4.82 8.60
CA GLY A 277 -5.29 5.62 9.80
C GLY A 277 -6.62 6.37 9.82
N HIS A 278 -7.64 5.77 10.43
CA HIS A 278 -8.69 6.52 11.10
C HIS A 278 -8.04 7.21 12.30
N GLN A 279 -7.56 8.43 12.11
CA GLN A 279 -7.32 9.34 13.22
C GLN A 279 -8.67 9.94 13.61
N SER A 280 -9.36 9.32 14.57
CA SER A 280 -10.36 10.02 15.37
C SER A 280 -9.62 10.88 16.40
N SER A 281 -9.52 12.17 16.09
CA SER A 281 -9.06 13.17 17.06
C SER A 281 -10.11 13.31 18.16
N GLY A 282 -9.79 12.79 19.35
CA GLY A 282 -10.53 13.09 20.57
C GLY A 282 -10.22 14.50 21.07
N SER A 283 -11.26 15.27 21.35
CA SER A 283 -11.22 16.39 22.31
C SER A 283 -12.25 16.09 23.39
N GLY A 284 -11.76 15.70 24.57
CA GLY A 284 -12.59 15.53 25.76
C GLY A 284 -12.86 16.85 26.47
N ARG A 285 -14.03 16.96 27.11
CA ARG A 285 -14.25 17.23 28.55
C ARG A 285 -15.67 17.74 28.78
N GLY A 286 -16.32 17.20 29.82
CA GLY A 286 -17.52 17.81 30.42
C GLY A 286 -18.36 16.85 31.24
N ARG A 287 -17.98 16.60 32.50
CA ARG A 287 -18.91 16.11 33.56
C ARG A 287 -20.02 17.15 33.77
N PRO A 288 -21.24 16.73 34.13
CA PRO A 288 -21.68 16.82 35.54
C PRO A 288 -22.46 15.55 35.96
N GLY A 289 -22.40 15.06 37.20
CA GLY A 289 -22.90 15.72 38.40
C GLY A 289 -24.19 15.00 38.82
N SER A 290 -24.06 13.97 39.67
CA SER A 290 -25.18 13.28 40.30
C SER A 290 -25.93 14.20 41.27
N PRO A 291 -27.25 14.07 41.44
CA PRO A 291 -27.90 14.42 42.69
C PRO A 291 -28.33 13.15 43.45
N ARG A 292 -28.07 13.19 44.75
CA ARG A 292 -28.61 12.30 45.77
C ARG A 292 -30.12 12.53 45.94
N ARG A 293 -30.92 11.48 45.89
CA ARG A 293 -31.79 10.93 46.95
C ARG A 293 -32.84 10.03 46.34
#